data_AF-W1XV56-F1
#
_entry.id   AF-W1XV56-F1
#
_cell.length_a   1.000
_cell.length_b   1.000
_cell.length_c   1.000
_cell.angle_alpha   90.00
_cell.angle_beta   90.00
_cell.angle_gamma   90.00
#
_symmetry.space_group_name_H-M   'P 1'
#
loop_
_entity.id
_entity.type
_entity.pdbx_description
1 polymer ?
#
loop_
_entity_poly.entity_id
_entity_poly.type
_entity_poly.pdbx_seq_one_letter_code
_entity_poly.pdbx_strand_id
1 'polypeptide(L)'
;FFEPKKEQLCSDCQERLYKNPLRILDCKNETCKSLSVGAPEIHEHLCEECHDHFEELKTYLTAANVQYTLNPRLVRGLDYYTKTAFEVQYTPLGAQSAVAGGGRYDGLVEELDGPHTPAIGFAMGMERLHVS
;
A
#
# COMPACT_ATOMS: atom_id res chain seq x y z
N PHE A 1 -1.16 -7.84 17.49
CA PHE A 1 -2.43 -7.10 17.37
C PHE A 1 -3.59 -7.99 16.88
N PHE A 2 -3.47 -8.67 15.74
CA PHE A 2 -4.60 -9.42 15.14
C PHE A 2 -4.81 -10.84 15.68
N GLU A 3 -3.80 -11.51 16.25
CA GLU A 3 -3.91 -12.88 16.77
C GLU A 3 -5.12 -13.09 17.72
N PRO A 4 -5.36 -12.21 18.73
CA PRO A 4 -6.49 -12.39 19.65
C PRO A 4 -7.86 -12.19 18.98
N LYS A 5 -7.90 -11.64 17.76
CA LYS A 5 -9.11 -11.34 16.98
C LYS A 5 -9.33 -12.36 15.85
N LYS A 6 -8.48 -13.38 15.72
CA LYS A 6 -8.44 -14.31 14.58
C LYS A 6 -9.81 -14.88 14.22
N GLU A 7 -10.55 -15.41 15.18
CA GLU A 7 -11.83 -16.08 14.94
C GLU A 7 -12.92 -15.14 14.40
N GLN A 8 -12.74 -13.83 14.57
CA GLN A 8 -13.67 -12.79 14.10
C GLN A 8 -13.28 -12.24 12.72
N LEU A 9 -12.07 -12.55 12.22
CA LEU A 9 -11.63 -12.20 10.88
C LEU A 9 -12.37 -13.07 9.85
N CYS A 10 -12.58 -12.54 8.64
CA CYS A 10 -13.06 -13.36 7.52
C CYS A 10 -12.05 -14.46 7.17
N SER A 11 -12.50 -15.52 6.48
CA SER A 11 -11.67 -16.66 6.05
C SER A 11 -10.33 -16.23 5.45
N ASP A 12 -10.36 -15.31 4.50
CA ASP A 12 -9.16 -14.81 3.81
C ASP A 12 -8.20 -14.11 4.77
N CYS A 13 -8.73 -13.38 5.76
CA CYS A 13 -7.92 -12.66 6.74
C CYS A 13 -7.34 -13.58 7.82
N GLN A 14 -7.99 -14.71 8.11
CA GLN A 14 -7.43 -15.75 8.97
C GLN A 14 -6.18 -16.38 8.32
N GLU A 15 -6.18 -16.56 7.00
CA GLU A 15 -5.00 -17.02 6.26
C GLU A 15 -3.93 -15.92 6.15
N ARG A 16 -4.34 -14.69 5.80
CA ARG A 16 -3.41 -13.54 5.70
C ARG A 16 -2.69 -13.25 7.01
N LEU A 17 -3.31 -13.53 8.15
CA LEU A 17 -2.70 -13.34 9.47
C LEU A 17 -1.28 -13.93 9.58
N TYR A 18 -1.08 -15.12 9.00
CA TYR A 18 0.20 -15.83 9.08
C TYR A 18 1.06 -15.68 7.83
N LYS A 19 0.48 -15.29 6.70
CA LYS A 19 1.21 -15.08 5.43
C LYS A 19 1.69 -13.65 5.26
N ASN A 20 0.79 -12.69 5.37
CA ASN A 20 1.07 -11.25 5.30
C ASN A 20 -0.02 -10.47 6.07
N PRO A 21 0.16 -10.24 7.38
CA PRO A 21 -0.88 -9.63 8.22
C PRO A 21 -1.21 -8.19 7.82
N LEU A 22 -0.34 -7.50 7.06
CA LEU A 22 -0.63 -6.17 6.53
C LEU A 22 -1.81 -6.20 5.56
N ARG A 23 -2.01 -7.31 4.83
CA ARG A 23 -3.13 -7.48 3.87
C ARG A 23 -4.50 -7.53 4.54
N ILE A 24 -4.55 -7.59 5.88
CA ILE A 24 -5.79 -7.43 6.66
C ILE A 24 -6.24 -5.96 6.66
N LEU A 25 -5.31 -5.00 6.63
CA LEU A 25 -5.60 -3.57 6.68
C LEU A 25 -6.34 -3.03 5.44
N ASP A 26 -6.18 -3.70 4.30
CA ASP A 26 -6.89 -3.37 3.05
C ASP A 26 -8.16 -4.22 2.83
N CYS A 27 -8.55 -5.05 3.81
CA CYS A 27 -9.72 -5.89 3.67
C CYS A 27 -11.01 -5.06 3.53
N LYS A 28 -11.87 -5.42 2.58
CA LYS A 28 -13.13 -4.70 2.31
C LYS A 28 -14.31 -5.16 3.18
N ASN A 29 -14.16 -6.27 3.91
CA ASN A 29 -15.16 -6.77 4.84
C ASN A 29 -15.30 -5.83 6.06
N GLU A 30 -16.52 -5.38 6.35
CA GLU A 30 -16.81 -4.40 7.41
C GLU A 30 -16.41 -4.85 8.82
N THR A 31 -16.53 -6.15 9.11
CA THR A 31 -16.05 -6.72 10.38
C THR A 31 -14.53 -6.59 10.47
N CYS A 32 -13.80 -6.93 9.41
CA CYS A 32 -12.33 -6.82 9.37
C CYS A 32 -11.87 -5.36 9.47
N LYS A 33 -12.57 -4.42 8.83
CA LYS A 33 -12.29 -2.98 8.96
C LYS A 33 -12.47 -2.52 10.40
N SER A 34 -13.58 -2.88 11.03
CA SER A 34 -13.87 -2.53 12.43
C SER A 34 -12.84 -3.11 13.40
N LEU A 35 -12.41 -4.35 13.17
CA LEU A 35 -11.37 -5.01 13.98
C LEU A 35 -9.96 -4.41 13.79
N SER A 36 -9.73 -3.72 12.66
CA SER A 36 -8.47 -3.06 12.34
C SER A 36 -8.36 -1.65 12.93
N VAL A 37 -9.43 -1.12 13.55
CA VAL A 37 -9.37 0.14 14.28
C VAL A 37 -8.35 0.03 15.41
N GLY A 38 -7.42 0.99 15.47
CA GLY A 38 -6.30 1.01 16.41
C GLY A 38 -5.15 0.07 16.05
N ALA A 39 -5.16 -0.57 14.89
CA ALA A 39 -4.00 -1.32 14.41
C ALA A 39 -2.83 -0.35 14.19
N PRO A 40 -1.59 -0.73 14.59
CA PRO A 40 -0.40 0.11 14.43
C PRO A 40 -0.23 0.60 13.00
N GLU A 41 0.28 1.82 12.86
CA GLU A 41 0.48 2.42 11.56
C GLU A 41 1.86 2.05 11.02
N ILE A 42 1.92 1.56 9.78
CA ILE A 42 3.16 1.01 9.21
C ILE A 42 4.29 2.04 9.19
N HIS A 43 3.95 3.31 8.98
CA HIS A 43 4.91 4.40 8.87
C HIS A 43 5.57 4.76 10.21
N GLU A 44 5.00 4.33 11.35
CA GLU A 44 5.58 4.51 12.69
C GLU A 44 6.57 3.39 13.06
N HIS A 45 6.69 2.37 12.21
CA HIS A 45 7.50 1.17 12.45
C HIS A 45 8.49 0.89 11.31
N LEU A 46 8.88 1.93 10.57
CA LEU A 46 9.90 1.83 9.54
C LEU A 46 11.28 1.60 10.18
N CYS A 47 12.11 0.76 9.56
CA CYS A 47 13.54 0.78 9.86
C CYS A 47 14.16 2.10 9.40
N GLU A 48 15.36 2.41 9.90
CA GLU A 48 16.08 3.66 9.61
C GLU A 48 16.18 3.96 8.10
N GLU A 49 16.63 2.98 7.29
CA GLU A 49 16.73 3.17 5.83
C GLU A 49 15.38 3.47 5.16
N CYS A 50 14.31 2.80 5.58
CA CYS A 50 12.97 3.02 5.05
C CYS A 50 12.40 4.37 5.47
N HIS A 51 12.68 4.80 6.70
CA HIS A 51 12.31 6.11 7.21
C HIS A 51 12.99 7.21 6.40
N ASP A 52 14.30 7.13 6.21
CA ASP A 52 15.06 8.14 5.48
C ASP A 52 14.63 8.24 4.02
N HIS A 53 14.43 7.11 3.34
CA HIS A 53 13.86 7.10 1.99
C HIS A 53 12.47 7.73 1.92
N PHE A 54 11.64 7.55 2.97
CA PHE A 54 10.30 8.14 3.02
C PHE A 54 10.34 9.66 3.23
N GLU A 55 11.21 10.15 4.11
CA GLU A 55 11.40 11.59 4.32
C GLU A 55 12.02 12.29 3.10
N GLU A 56 12.92 11.62 2.38
CA GLU A 56 13.47 12.12 1.11
C GLU A 56 12.36 12.25 0.05
N LEU A 57 11.48 11.24 -0.07
CA LEU A 57 10.32 11.32 -0.95
C LEU A 57 9.42 12.52 -0.61
N LYS A 58 9.10 12.73 0.67
CA LYS A 58 8.29 13.89 1.09
C LYS A 58 8.95 15.20 0.67
N THR A 59 10.27 15.31 0.85
CA THR A 59 11.06 16.47 0.43
C THR A 59 10.92 16.73 -1.07
N TYR A 60 11.03 15.68 -1.90
CA TYR A 60 10.85 15.81 -3.35
C TYR A 60 9.42 16.20 -3.75
N LEU A 61 8.41 15.63 -3.10
CA LEU A 61 7.00 15.97 -3.36
C LEU A 61 6.73 17.44 -3.01
N THR A 62 7.24 17.91 -1.87
CA THR A 62 7.14 19.32 -1.47
C THR A 62 7.84 20.24 -2.46
N ALA A 63 9.07 19.91 -2.87
CA ALA A 63 9.82 20.69 -3.86
C ALA A 63 9.10 20.76 -5.22
N ALA A 64 8.38 19.70 -5.60
CA ALA A 64 7.57 19.63 -6.81
C ALA A 64 6.16 20.24 -6.66
N ASN A 65 5.81 20.77 -5.49
CA ASN A 65 4.45 21.25 -5.15
C ASN A 65 3.35 20.21 -5.35
N VAL A 66 3.66 18.93 -5.18
CA VAL A 66 2.68 17.84 -5.25
C VAL A 66 1.97 17.70 -3.91
N GLN A 67 0.66 17.95 -3.90
CA GLN A 67 -0.17 17.72 -2.73
C GLN A 67 -0.41 16.23 -2.54
N TYR A 68 -0.27 15.74 -1.30
CA TYR A 68 -0.50 14.34 -0.96
C TYR A 68 -1.11 14.21 0.44
N THR A 69 -1.78 13.09 0.69
CA THR A 69 -2.27 12.70 2.01
C THR A 69 -1.65 11.37 2.40
N LEU A 70 -1.16 11.26 3.62
CA LEU A 70 -0.65 10.00 4.14
C LEU A 70 -1.83 9.06 4.46
N ASN A 71 -1.81 7.87 3.86
CA ASN A 71 -2.77 6.81 4.13
C ASN A 71 -2.04 5.62 4.79
N PRO A 72 -2.08 5.47 6.12
CA PRO A 72 -1.43 4.37 6.83
C PRO A 72 -2.05 3.00 6.54
N ARG A 73 -3.18 2.95 5.82
CA ARG A 73 -3.89 1.74 5.41
C ARG A 73 -3.62 1.37 3.94
N LEU A 74 -2.80 2.14 3.22
CA LEU A 74 -2.43 1.81 1.84
C LEU A 74 -1.49 0.59 1.83
N VAL A 75 -2.09 -0.59 1.66
CA VAL A 75 -1.36 -1.84 1.46
C VAL A 75 -1.57 -2.30 0.02
N ARG A 76 -0.48 -2.55 -0.70
CA ARG A 76 -0.58 -2.92 -2.11
C ARG A 76 -1.00 -4.38 -2.28
N GLY A 77 -1.54 -4.65 -3.47
CA GLY A 77 -2.08 -5.95 -3.89
C GLY A 77 -1.05 -7.07 -3.93
N LEU A 78 0.23 -6.72 -4.03
CA LEU A 78 1.33 -7.59 -4.42
C LEU A 78 2.43 -7.47 -3.36
N ASP A 79 2.97 -8.60 -2.93
CA ASP A 79 3.87 -8.66 -1.78
C ASP A 79 5.30 -8.19 -2.10
N TYR A 80 5.65 -8.04 -3.38
CA TYR A 80 6.97 -7.58 -3.83
C TYR A 80 7.23 -6.08 -3.59
N TYR A 81 6.24 -5.31 -3.14
CA TYR A 81 6.42 -3.88 -2.91
C TYR A 81 7.34 -3.63 -1.71
N THR A 82 8.26 -2.68 -1.89
CA THR A 82 9.24 -2.24 -0.90
C THR A 82 9.19 -0.72 -0.80
N LYS A 83 9.51 -0.18 0.38
CA LYS A 83 9.59 1.28 0.63
C LYS A 83 8.31 2.02 0.17
N THR A 84 8.39 2.82 -0.89
CA THR A 84 7.30 3.70 -1.34
C THR A 84 6.12 2.93 -1.94
N ALA A 85 4.90 3.29 -1.51
CA ALA A 85 3.66 2.98 -2.21
C ALA A 85 2.80 4.26 -2.30
N PHE A 86 2.17 4.49 -3.44
CA PHE A 86 1.33 5.68 -3.66
C PHE A 86 0.15 5.38 -4.58
N GLU A 87 -0.97 6.06 -4.36
CA GLU A 87 -2.16 6.00 -5.21
C GLU A 87 -2.58 7.40 -5.62
N VAL A 88 -3.04 7.54 -6.87
CA VAL A 88 -3.68 8.76 -7.37
C VAL A 88 -5.17 8.49 -7.45
N GLN A 89 -5.95 9.28 -6.73
CA GLN A 89 -7.40 9.16 -6.68
C GLN A 89 -8.07 10.36 -7.36
N TYR A 90 -9.16 10.09 -8.08
CA TYR A 90 -10.06 11.08 -8.65
C TYR A 90 -11.47 10.86 -8.06
N THR A 91 -11.83 11.71 -7.10
CA THR A 91 -13.06 11.59 -6.29
C THR A 91 -14.35 11.49 -7.10
N PRO A 92 -14.52 12.16 -8.26
CA PRO A 92 -15.75 12.06 -9.05
C PRO A 92 -16.10 10.65 -9.56
N LEU A 93 -15.16 9.69 -9.53
CA LEU A 93 -15.40 8.30 -9.96
C LEU A 93 -15.96 7.39 -8.85
N GLY A 94 -16.26 7.92 -7.66
CA GLY A 94 -16.88 7.16 -6.57
C GLY A 94 -16.05 5.93 -6.15
N ALA A 95 -16.67 4.75 -6.13
CA ALA A 95 -16.02 3.49 -5.69
C ALA A 95 -14.81 3.04 -6.55
N GLN A 96 -14.57 3.68 -7.70
CA GLN A 96 -13.44 3.42 -8.59
C GLN A 96 -12.42 4.57 -8.64
N SER A 97 -12.36 5.40 -7.60
CA SER A 97 -11.56 6.63 -7.58
C SER A 97 -10.06 6.44 -7.87
N ALA A 98 -9.46 5.27 -7.61
CA ALA A 98 -8.05 5.02 -7.91
C ALA A 98 -7.79 4.98 -9.44
N VAL A 99 -7.25 6.07 -10.00
CA VAL A 99 -6.95 6.18 -11.44
C VAL A 99 -5.57 5.62 -11.78
N ALA A 100 -4.62 5.76 -10.87
CA ALA A 100 -3.28 5.19 -10.98
C ALA A 100 -2.76 4.73 -9.62
N GLY A 101 -1.87 3.75 -9.64
CA GLY A 101 -1.23 3.25 -8.45
C GLY A 101 0.16 2.71 -8.78
N GLY A 102 1.08 2.89 -7.84
CA GLY A 102 2.44 2.45 -8.00
C GLY A 102 3.19 2.33 -6.68
N GLY A 103 4.49 2.15 -6.81
CA GLY A 103 5.40 1.98 -5.70
C GLY A 103 6.73 1.37 -6.15
N ARG A 104 7.65 1.23 -5.19
CA ARG A 104 8.97 0.65 -5.37
C ARG A 104 8.93 -0.86 -5.12
N TYR A 105 9.73 -1.65 -5.83
CA TYR A 105 9.68 -3.11 -5.85
C TYR A 105 11.06 -3.72 -6.13
N ASP A 106 12.00 -3.49 -5.22
CA ASP A 106 13.43 -3.75 -5.45
C ASP A 106 13.76 -5.24 -5.67
N GLY A 107 13.02 -6.15 -5.02
CA GLY A 107 13.26 -7.60 -5.12
C GLY A 107 12.65 -8.28 -6.35
N LEU A 108 11.80 -7.59 -7.13
CA LEU A 108 11.03 -8.25 -8.19
C LEU A 108 11.91 -8.88 -9.28
N VAL A 109 13.02 -8.24 -9.64
CA VAL A 109 13.93 -8.78 -10.67
C VAL A 109 14.66 -10.02 -10.16
N GLU A 110 15.00 -10.07 -8.87
CA GLU A 110 15.64 -11.23 -8.24
C GLU A 110 14.68 -12.41 -8.11
N GLU A 111 13.40 -12.16 -7.79
CA GLU A 111 12.34 -13.18 -7.79
C GLU A 111 12.15 -13.84 -9.17
N LEU A 112 12.62 -13.21 -10.24
CA LEU A 112 12.61 -13.69 -11.62
C LEU A 112 13.99 -14.18 -12.10
N ASP A 113 14.87 -14.58 -11.17
CA ASP A 113 16.23 -15.09 -11.42
C ASP A 113 17.18 -14.08 -12.10
N GLY A 114 16.88 -12.78 -12.00
CA GLY A 114 17.73 -11.69 -12.48
C GLY A 114 18.65 -11.11 -11.39
N PRO A 115 19.49 -10.12 -11.72
CA PRO A 115 20.33 -9.43 -10.74
C PRO A 115 19.49 -8.47 -9.86
N HIS A 116 19.97 -8.20 -8.63
CA HIS A 116 19.40 -7.17 -7.76
C HIS A 116 19.28 -5.83 -8.47
N THR A 117 18.04 -5.43 -8.77
CA THR A 117 17.73 -4.25 -9.59
C THR A 117 16.61 -3.45 -8.94
N PRO A 118 16.95 -2.43 -8.13
CA PRO A 118 15.96 -1.56 -7.51
C PRO A 118 15.09 -0.86 -8.55
N ALA A 119 13.78 -0.85 -8.34
CA ALA A 119 12.83 -0.37 -9.35
C ALA A 119 11.62 0.32 -8.72
N ILE A 120 11.07 1.31 -9.41
CA ILE A 120 9.84 1.99 -9.05
C ILE A 120 9.01 2.22 -10.31
N GLY A 121 7.70 2.08 -10.19
CA GLY A 121 6.81 2.24 -11.33
C GLY A 121 5.37 2.42 -10.91
N PHE A 122 4.50 2.61 -11.90
CA PHE A 122 3.07 2.74 -11.71
C PHE A 122 2.32 2.15 -12.89
N ALA A 123 1.05 1.84 -12.65
CA ALA A 123 0.08 1.49 -13.66
C ALA A 123 -1.13 2.43 -13.56
N MET A 124 -1.78 2.65 -14.69
CA MET A 124 -2.96 3.52 -14.81
C MET A 124 -4.00 2.82 -15.68
N GLY A 125 -5.26 2.85 -15.24
CA GLY A 125 -6.35 2.25 -16.00
C GLY A 125 -6.84 3.24 -17.07
N MET A 126 -6.55 3.00 -18.35
CA MET A 126 -6.98 3.87 -19.44
C MET A 126 -8.51 4.05 -19.49
N GLU A 127 -9.27 3.00 -19.18
CA GLU A 127 -10.73 3.06 -19.07
C GLU A 127 -11.20 4.07 -18.02
N ARG A 128 -10.39 4.34 -16.99
CA ARG A 128 -10.70 5.30 -15.91
C ARG A 128 -10.35 6.75 -16.25
N LEU A 129 -9.66 6.98 -17.36
CA LEU A 129 -9.29 8.31 -17.85
C LEU A 129 -10.30 8.87 -18.86
N HIS A 130 -11.18 8.03 -19.40
CA HIS A 130 -12.29 8.49 -20.25
C HIS A 130 -13.34 9.18 -19.39
N VAL A 131 -13.03 10.42 -19.01
CA VAL A 131 -13.96 11.36 -18.42
C VAL A 131 -14.46 12.22 -19.58
N SER A 132 -15.62 11.87 -20.13
CA SER A 132 -16.40 12.75 -21.00
C SER A 132 -17.29 13.68 -20.17
#